data_AF-A7VEA8-F1
#
_entry.id   AF-A7VEA8-F1
#
_cell.length_a   1.000
_cell.length_b   1.000
_cell.length_c   1.000
_cell.angle_alpha   90.00
_cell.angle_beta   90.00
_cell.angle_gamma   90.00
#
_symmetry.space_group_name_H-M   'P 1'
#
loop_
_entity.id
_entity.type
_entity.pdbx_description
1 polymer ?
#
loop_
_entity_poly.entity_id
_entity_poly.type
_entity_poly.pdbx_seq_one_letter_code
_entity_poly.pdbx_strand_id
1 'polypeptide(L)'
;MYTKDDWGNLEEYGEEVFPAELCSYETEILKRIAEENLEEEGDRGLAVYLDDPKLEEKIYSMKPTVEVWRGELWGVLEVESHNQLSEREIEAVKEYWEGQESDGWGEGFEQRGIKIPEGELYVSFWNSGDEFFLTTEEGLKGEEQEPAVQKGGIVFGAL
;
A
#
# COMPACT_ATOMS: atom_id res chain seq x y z
N MET A 1 17.69 1.33 2.78
CA MET A 1 18.27 2.07 1.64
C MET A 1 19.74 1.77 1.55
N TYR A 2 20.24 1.44 0.37
CA TYR A 2 21.67 1.33 0.11
C TYR A 2 22.11 2.59 -0.61
N THR A 3 22.94 3.42 0.02
CA THR A 3 23.44 4.68 -0.56
C THR A 3 24.62 4.43 -1.50
N LYS A 4 24.95 5.40 -2.34
CA LYS A 4 26.14 5.37 -3.20
C LYS A 4 27.33 6.03 -2.53
N ASP A 5 28.49 5.39 -2.67
CA ASP A 5 29.79 5.96 -2.31
C ASP A 5 30.24 7.07 -3.29
N ASP A 6 31.37 7.71 -3.00
CA ASP A 6 31.97 8.77 -3.84
C ASP A 6 32.33 8.30 -5.27
N TRP A 7 32.36 6.99 -5.50
CA TRP A 7 32.65 6.35 -6.78
C TRP A 7 31.39 5.82 -7.48
N GLY A 8 30.21 6.00 -6.87
CA GLY A 8 28.91 5.58 -7.39
C GLY A 8 28.54 4.10 -7.17
N ASN A 9 29.29 3.36 -6.35
CA ASN A 9 28.94 1.99 -5.96
C ASN A 9 28.00 2.00 -4.76
N LEU A 10 27.13 0.99 -4.66
CA LEU A 10 26.28 0.83 -3.47
C LEU A 10 27.13 0.44 -2.27
N GLU A 11 26.84 1.06 -1.12
CA GLU A 11 27.37 0.68 0.17
C GLU A 11 27.02 -0.78 0.52
N GLU A 12 27.88 -1.44 1.29
CA GLU A 12 27.68 -2.85 1.67
C GLU A 12 26.49 -3.04 2.62
N TYR A 13 26.22 -2.03 3.46
CA TYR A 13 25.16 -2.07 4.46
C TYR A 13 24.08 -1.07 4.13
N GLY A 14 22.83 -1.51 4.27
CA GLY A 14 21.68 -0.64 4.13
C GLY A 14 21.42 0.15 5.42
N GLU A 15 20.90 1.35 5.25
CA GLU A 15 20.38 2.21 6.32
C GLU A 15 18.85 2.13 6.37
N GLU A 16 18.28 2.14 7.56
CA GLU A 16 16.84 2.25 7.76
C GLU A 16 16.37 3.65 7.36
N VAL A 17 15.20 3.72 6.70
CA VAL A 17 14.58 4.99 6.30
C VAL A 17 13.23 5.05 6.98
N PHE A 18 12.99 6.11 7.76
CA PHE A 18 11.75 6.26 8.51
C PHE A 18 10.58 6.64 7.60
N PRO A 19 9.32 6.36 7.99
CA PRO A 19 8.14 6.69 7.19
C PRO A 19 8.06 8.16 6.74
N ALA A 20 8.53 9.10 7.58
CA ALA A 20 8.57 10.51 7.23
C ALA A 20 9.60 10.86 6.15
N GLU A 21 10.72 10.12 6.10
CA GLU A 21 11.75 10.30 5.09
C GLU A 21 11.31 9.69 3.74
N LEU A 22 10.55 8.59 3.79
CA LEU A 22 9.96 7.95 2.61
C LEU A 22 9.03 8.87 1.81
N CYS A 23 8.44 9.90 2.43
CA CYS A 23 7.64 10.90 1.73
C CYS A 23 8.41 11.59 0.59
N SER A 24 9.75 11.70 0.69
CA SER A 24 10.57 12.30 -0.38
C SER A 24 10.70 11.41 -1.62
N TYR A 25 10.33 10.13 -1.52
CA TYR A 25 10.42 9.12 -2.57
C TYR A 25 9.05 8.60 -3.01
N GLU A 26 7.95 9.26 -2.62
CA GLU A 26 6.58 8.85 -2.93
C GLU A 26 6.39 8.61 -4.44
N THR A 27 6.93 9.49 -5.29
CA THR A 27 6.78 9.38 -6.74
C THR A 27 7.46 8.12 -7.29
N GLU A 28 8.67 7.82 -6.82
CA GLU A 28 9.45 6.66 -7.22
C GLU A 28 8.80 5.37 -6.73
N ILE A 29 8.23 5.38 -5.52
CA ILE A 29 7.49 4.26 -4.94
C ILE A 29 6.20 4.01 -5.73
N LEU A 30 5.39 5.04 -5.99
CA LEU A 30 4.17 4.92 -6.81
C LEU A 30 4.47 4.40 -8.21
N LYS A 31 5.54 4.89 -8.84
CA LYS A 31 5.98 4.40 -10.14
C LYS A 31 6.33 2.91 -10.07
N ARG A 32 7.07 2.50 -9.04
CA ARG A 32 7.45 1.09 -8.85
C ARG A 32 6.23 0.21 -8.64
N ILE A 33 5.25 0.65 -7.85
CA ILE A 33 3.98 -0.06 -7.65
C ILE A 33 3.26 -0.23 -8.98
N ALA A 34 3.20 0.83 -9.79
CA ALA A 34 2.58 0.76 -11.11
C ALA A 34 3.29 -0.25 -12.06
N GLU A 35 4.60 -0.45 -11.90
CA GLU A 35 5.39 -1.45 -12.66
C GLU A 35 5.14 -2.90 -12.21
N GLU A 36 4.56 -3.13 -11.02
CA GLU A 36 4.16 -4.48 -10.58
C GLU A 36 2.85 -4.95 -11.21
N ASN A 37 2.01 -4.03 -11.70
CA ASN A 37 0.72 -4.40 -12.29
C ASN A 37 0.93 -5.33 -13.49
N LEU A 38 0.28 -6.49 -13.46
CA LEU A 38 0.36 -7.47 -14.53
C LEU A 38 -0.78 -7.25 -15.54
N GLU A 39 -0.50 -7.44 -16.83
CA GLU A 39 -1.51 -7.30 -17.89
C GLU A 39 -2.70 -8.26 -17.67
N GLU A 40 -2.46 -9.44 -17.10
CA GLU A 40 -3.47 -10.45 -16.76
C GLU A 40 -4.38 -10.07 -15.59
N GLU A 41 -3.90 -9.23 -14.67
CA GLU A 41 -4.71 -8.72 -13.56
C GLU A 41 -5.73 -7.66 -14.06
N GLY A 42 -5.35 -6.93 -15.11
CA GLY A 42 -6.15 -5.86 -15.70
C GLY A 42 -6.62 -4.86 -14.64
N ASP A 43 -7.87 -4.40 -14.76
CA ASP A 43 -8.42 -3.41 -13.83
C ASP A 43 -8.72 -3.98 -12.44
N ARG A 44 -8.76 -5.30 -12.27
CA ARG A 44 -9.05 -5.95 -10.98
C ARG A 44 -7.85 -5.95 -10.04
N GLY A 45 -6.62 -5.85 -10.56
CA GLY A 45 -5.42 -5.93 -9.73
C GLY A 45 -5.37 -7.25 -8.96
N LEU A 46 -4.96 -7.20 -7.70
CA LEU A 46 -4.83 -8.38 -6.84
C LEU A 46 -6.16 -9.12 -6.58
N ALA A 47 -7.31 -8.49 -6.85
CA ALA A 47 -8.61 -9.15 -6.69
C ALA A 47 -8.80 -10.37 -7.61
N VAL A 48 -7.97 -10.54 -8.65
CA VAL A 48 -7.98 -11.76 -9.48
C VAL A 48 -7.50 -13.00 -8.72
N TYR A 49 -6.77 -12.81 -7.63
CA TYR A 49 -6.20 -13.88 -6.81
C TYR A 49 -7.00 -14.12 -5.52
N LEU A 50 -8.18 -13.51 -5.36
CA LEU A 50 -9.08 -13.83 -4.25
C LEU A 50 -9.57 -15.27 -4.38
N ASP A 51 -9.43 -16.03 -3.30
CA ASP A 51 -9.86 -17.43 -3.21
C ASP A 51 -11.11 -17.64 -2.33
N ASP A 52 -11.60 -16.58 -1.65
CA ASP A 52 -12.91 -16.56 -1.00
C ASP A 52 -14.00 -16.15 -2.02
N PRO A 53 -14.92 -17.06 -2.40
CA PRO A 53 -15.95 -16.78 -3.40
C PRO A 53 -16.90 -15.64 -3.02
N LYS A 54 -17.11 -15.38 -1.73
CA LYS A 54 -17.99 -14.28 -1.27
C LYS A 54 -17.31 -12.94 -1.41
N LEU A 55 -16.02 -12.87 -1.12
CA LEU A 55 -15.23 -11.66 -1.37
C LEU A 55 -15.08 -11.42 -2.86
N GLU A 56 -14.80 -12.46 -3.64
CA GLU A 56 -14.67 -12.37 -5.09
C GLU A 56 -15.93 -11.80 -5.77
N GLU A 57 -17.14 -12.17 -5.29
CA GLU A 57 -18.41 -11.65 -5.82
C GLU A 57 -18.61 -10.15 -5.51
N LYS A 58 -18.06 -9.67 -4.39
CA LYS A 58 -18.28 -8.29 -3.91
C LYS A 58 -17.17 -7.32 -4.29
N ILE A 59 -15.93 -7.80 -4.37
CA ILE A 59 -14.75 -6.99 -4.60
C ILE A 59 -14.46 -6.97 -6.10
N TYR A 60 -14.55 -5.76 -6.64
CA TYR A 60 -14.21 -5.50 -8.01
C TYR A 60 -12.68 -5.46 -8.20
N SER A 61 -11.98 -4.63 -7.41
CA SER A 61 -10.53 -4.48 -7.52
C SER A 61 -9.83 -4.30 -6.17
N MET A 62 -8.56 -4.71 -6.11
CA MET A 62 -7.64 -4.50 -4.99
C MET A 62 -6.31 -4.02 -5.54
N LYS A 63 -5.91 -2.79 -5.23
CA LYS A 63 -4.73 -2.14 -5.81
C LYS A 63 -3.83 -1.57 -4.71
N PRO A 64 -2.62 -2.12 -4.54
CA PRO A 64 -1.62 -1.51 -3.67
C PRO A 64 -1.27 -0.10 -4.12
N THR A 65 -1.04 0.80 -3.19
CA THR A 65 -0.58 2.17 -3.41
C THR A 65 0.07 2.72 -2.13
N VAL A 66 0.47 3.98 -2.15
CA VAL A 66 0.93 4.71 -0.96
C VAL A 66 0.26 6.08 -0.87
N GLU A 67 0.15 6.61 0.34
CA GLU A 67 -0.36 7.96 0.59
C GLU A 67 0.44 8.63 1.71
N VAL A 68 0.73 9.93 1.54
CA VAL A 68 1.29 10.75 2.63
C VAL A 68 0.16 11.21 3.56
N TRP A 69 0.24 10.81 4.83
CA TRP A 69 -0.66 11.28 5.89
C TRP A 69 0.13 11.73 7.11
N ARG A 70 -0.16 12.96 7.58
CA ARG A 70 0.51 13.61 8.73
C ARG A 70 2.06 13.63 8.64
N GLY A 71 2.59 13.69 7.43
CA GLY A 71 4.03 13.76 7.19
C GLY A 71 4.75 12.42 7.23
N GLU A 72 4.01 11.31 7.19
CA GLU A 72 4.52 9.95 7.06
C GLU A 72 3.93 9.29 5.82
N LEU A 73 4.70 8.44 5.15
CA LEU A 73 4.21 7.64 4.03
C LEU A 73 3.57 6.35 4.55
N TRP A 74 2.33 6.11 4.14
CA TRP A 74 1.54 4.92 4.50
C TRP A 74 1.42 3.98 3.31
N GLY A 75 1.58 2.68 3.56
CA GLY A 75 1.12 1.64 2.63
C GLY A 75 -0.41 1.58 2.62
N VAL A 76 -1.00 1.55 1.44
CA VAL A 76 -2.46 1.58 1.26
C VAL A 76 -2.89 0.49 0.29
N LEU A 77 -4.02 -0.13 0.58
CA LEU A 77 -4.74 -0.96 -0.37
C LEU A 77 -6.04 -0.26 -0.77
N GLU A 78 -6.15 0.15 -2.03
CA GLU A 78 -7.40 0.64 -2.60
C GLU A 78 -8.31 -0.54 -2.95
N VAL A 79 -9.47 -0.62 -2.28
CA VAL A 79 -10.46 -1.67 -2.48
C VAL A 79 -11.72 -1.07 -3.10
N GLU A 80 -12.05 -1.49 -4.33
CA GLU A 80 -13.32 -1.15 -4.96
C GLU A 80 -14.28 -2.32 -4.79
N SER A 81 -15.45 -2.07 -4.20
CA SER A 81 -16.49 -3.07 -3.97
C SER A 81 -17.81 -2.68 -4.62
N HIS A 82 -18.55 -3.65 -5.14
CA HIS A 82 -19.86 -3.44 -5.77
C HIS A 82 -20.93 -2.96 -4.78
N ASN A 83 -20.78 -3.27 -3.51
CA ASN A 83 -21.68 -2.89 -2.42
C ASN A 83 -20.87 -2.65 -1.15
N GLN A 84 -21.49 -2.01 -0.16
CA GLN A 84 -20.86 -1.84 1.15
C GLN A 84 -20.47 -3.20 1.76
N LEU A 85 -19.22 -3.29 2.22
CA LEU A 85 -18.71 -4.44 2.96
C LEU A 85 -19.17 -4.38 4.41
N SER A 86 -19.52 -5.53 4.97
CA SER A 86 -19.72 -5.66 6.41
C SER A 86 -18.38 -5.66 7.16
N GLU A 87 -18.39 -5.40 8.46
CA GLU A 87 -17.18 -5.47 9.30
C GLU A 87 -16.43 -6.79 9.13
N ARG A 88 -17.15 -7.92 9.06
CA ARG A 88 -16.54 -9.24 8.84
C ARG A 88 -15.85 -9.38 7.50
N GLU A 89 -16.39 -8.73 6.47
CA GLU A 89 -15.80 -8.74 5.13
C GLU A 89 -14.59 -7.81 5.05
N ILE A 90 -14.62 -6.68 5.77
CA ILE A 90 -13.45 -5.80 5.94
C ILE A 90 -12.31 -6.55 6.63
N GLU A 91 -12.58 -7.28 7.72
CA GLU A 91 -11.54 -8.08 8.39
C GLU A 91 -10.99 -9.19 7.48
N ALA A 92 -11.85 -9.86 6.71
CA ALA A 92 -11.39 -10.86 5.74
C ALA A 92 -10.52 -10.25 4.62
N VAL A 93 -10.82 -9.02 4.19
CA VAL A 93 -9.98 -8.27 3.25
C VAL A 93 -8.63 -7.91 3.86
N LYS A 94 -8.60 -7.51 5.13
CA LYS A 94 -7.33 -7.23 5.84
C LYS A 94 -6.49 -8.50 5.97
N GLU A 95 -7.08 -9.61 6.38
CA GLU A 95 -6.39 -10.91 6.48
C GLU A 95 -5.80 -11.33 5.13
N TYR A 96 -6.55 -11.17 4.04
CA TYR A 96 -6.05 -11.43 2.69
C TYR A 96 -4.90 -10.49 2.31
N TRP A 97 -5.05 -9.20 2.61
CA TRP A 97 -4.04 -8.20 2.30
C TRP A 97 -2.73 -8.45 3.07
N GLU A 98 -2.80 -8.74 4.36
CA GLU A 98 -1.65 -9.11 5.18
C GLU A 98 -0.90 -10.32 4.59
N GLY A 99 -1.63 -11.32 4.08
CA GLY A 99 -1.04 -12.45 3.38
C GLY A 99 -0.30 -12.04 2.10
N GLN A 100 -0.88 -11.12 1.31
CA GLN A 100 -0.21 -10.56 0.13
C GLN A 100 1.03 -9.74 0.50
N GLU A 101 0.98 -8.95 1.57
CA GLU A 101 2.12 -8.15 2.03
C GLU A 101 3.27 -9.04 2.53
N SER A 102 2.97 -10.16 3.19
CA SER A 102 3.98 -11.02 3.82
C SER A 102 4.67 -12.02 2.88
N ASP A 103 3.96 -12.64 1.93
CA ASP A 103 4.46 -13.78 1.13
C ASP A 103 4.06 -13.69 -0.36
N GLY A 104 3.17 -12.76 -0.70
CA GLY A 104 2.66 -12.56 -2.05
C GLY A 104 3.31 -11.36 -2.74
N TRP A 105 2.45 -10.42 -3.17
CA TRP A 105 2.88 -9.18 -3.82
C TRP A 105 3.96 -8.42 -3.04
N GLY A 106 3.83 -8.32 -1.72
CA GLY A 106 4.74 -7.53 -0.87
C GLY A 106 6.15 -8.10 -0.79
N GLU A 107 6.30 -9.43 -0.66
CA GLU A 107 7.61 -10.09 -0.69
C GLU A 107 8.33 -9.81 -2.01
N GLY A 108 7.60 -9.97 -3.13
CA GLY A 108 8.12 -9.68 -4.46
C GLY A 108 8.47 -8.20 -4.65
N PHE A 109 7.67 -7.29 -4.11
CA PHE A 109 7.92 -5.86 -4.16
C PHE A 109 9.20 -5.48 -3.41
N GLU A 110 9.35 -5.97 -2.17
CA GLU A 110 10.47 -5.69 -1.29
C GLU A 110 11.81 -6.13 -1.90
N GLN A 111 11.87 -7.29 -2.55
CA GLN A 111 13.11 -7.83 -3.11
C GLN A 111 13.70 -7.00 -4.27
N ARG A 112 12.96 -6.02 -4.81
CA ARG A 112 13.34 -5.29 -6.03
C ARG A 112 13.59 -3.81 -5.72
N GLY A 113 14.87 -3.47 -5.57
CA GLY A 113 15.33 -2.10 -5.29
C GLY A 113 14.86 -1.05 -6.30
N ILE A 114 14.36 0.06 -5.78
CA ILE A 114 13.96 1.27 -6.50
C ILE A 114 15.19 2.15 -6.68
N LYS A 115 15.57 2.40 -7.94
CA LYS A 115 16.73 3.24 -8.26
C LYS A 115 16.41 4.72 -8.03
N ILE A 116 17.18 5.33 -7.15
CA ILE A 116 17.12 6.75 -6.81
C ILE A 116 18.50 7.41 -6.98
N PRO A 117 18.59 8.74 -7.06
CA PRO A 117 19.88 9.42 -7.19
C PRO A 117 20.90 8.98 -6.15
N GLU A 118 20.46 8.90 -4.89
CA GLU A 118 21.25 8.59 -3.70
C GLU A 118 21.70 7.12 -3.66
N GLY A 119 21.01 6.22 -4.37
CA GLY A 119 21.26 4.77 -4.24
C GLY A 119 20.09 3.89 -4.68
N GLU A 120 19.82 2.85 -3.90
CA GLU A 120 18.69 1.94 -4.09
C GLU A 120 17.85 1.85 -2.82
N LEU A 121 16.54 2.10 -2.98
CA LEU A 121 15.54 2.04 -1.93
C LEU A 121 14.77 0.73 -2.00
N TYR A 122 14.70 0.02 -0.88
CA TYR A 122 13.94 -1.23 -0.73
C TYR A 122 12.81 -0.92 0.27
N VAL A 123 11.57 -1.18 -0.13
CA VAL A 123 10.38 -0.82 0.64
C VAL A 123 9.60 -2.09 0.94
N SER A 124 9.33 -2.33 2.21
CA SER A 124 8.45 -3.41 2.65
C SER A 124 7.11 -2.84 3.11
N PHE A 125 6.03 -3.50 2.72
CA PHE A 125 4.69 -3.21 3.20
C PHE A 125 4.35 -4.02 4.46
N TRP A 126 5.22 -4.95 4.86
CA TRP A 126 4.98 -5.87 5.95
C TRP A 126 6.08 -5.81 7.01
N ASN A 127 5.72 -6.10 8.26
CA ASN A 127 6.69 -6.27 9.34
C ASN A 127 6.19 -7.31 10.34
N SER A 128 7.06 -8.22 10.77
CA SER A 128 6.74 -9.29 11.74
C SER A 128 6.71 -8.83 13.21
N GLY A 129 7.07 -7.57 13.48
CA GLY A 129 7.06 -6.96 14.80
C GLY A 129 5.68 -6.46 15.24
N ASP A 130 5.56 -6.16 16.52
CA ASP A 130 4.30 -5.74 17.16
C ASP A 130 3.78 -4.36 16.70
N GLU A 131 4.57 -3.62 15.91
CA GLU A 131 4.24 -2.27 15.42
C GLU A 131 3.44 -2.29 14.11
N PHE A 132 3.39 -3.43 13.41
CA PHE A 132 2.59 -3.57 12.19
C PHE A 132 1.10 -3.70 12.52
N PHE A 133 0.27 -2.95 11.80
CA PHE A 133 -1.18 -3.08 11.90
C PHE A 133 -1.86 -2.66 10.60
N LEU A 134 -3.02 -3.26 10.36
CA LEU A 134 -3.94 -2.86 9.29
C LEU A 134 -5.18 -2.21 9.87
N THR A 135 -5.54 -1.06 9.33
CA THR A 135 -6.77 -0.35 9.69
C THR A 135 -7.41 0.24 8.45
N THR A 136 -8.71 0.51 8.52
CA THR A 136 -9.37 1.28 7.47
C THR A 136 -8.95 2.75 7.58
N GLU A 137 -9.12 3.50 6.49
CA GLU A 137 -8.90 4.94 6.52
C GLU A 137 -9.73 5.63 7.63
N GLU A 138 -11.00 5.22 7.79
CA GLU A 138 -11.89 5.70 8.85
C GLU A 138 -11.33 5.42 10.25
N GLY A 139 -10.74 4.24 10.46
CA GLY A 139 -10.09 3.88 11.71
C GLY A 139 -8.82 4.67 11.99
N LEU A 140 -8.05 5.04 10.94
CA LEU A 140 -6.81 5.81 11.07
C LEU A 140 -7.05 7.31 11.25
N LYS A 141 -7.95 7.88 10.44
CA LYS A 141 -8.19 9.32 10.34
C LYS A 141 -9.35 9.81 11.23
N GLY A 142 -10.23 8.92 11.69
CA GLY A 142 -11.42 9.24 12.50
C GLY A 142 -12.67 9.58 11.67
N GLU A 143 -13.84 9.74 12.32
CA GLU A 143 -15.15 10.05 11.69
C GLU A 143 -15.30 11.50 11.15
N GLU A 144 -14.23 12.18 10.71
CA GLU A 144 -14.38 13.42 9.95
C GLU A 144 -14.64 13.12 8.47
N GLN A 145 -15.88 12.69 8.19
CA GLN A 145 -16.48 12.81 6.85
C GLN A 145 -17.61 13.84 6.93
N GLU A 146 -17.59 14.83 6.05
CA GLU A 146 -18.82 15.50 5.63
C GLU A 146 -18.91 15.56 4.09
N PRO A 147 -20.09 15.82 3.49
CA PRO A 147 -20.55 15.15 2.26
C PRO A 147 -20.82 16.09 1.06
N ALA A 148 -20.89 15.53 -0.15
CA ALA A 148 -21.27 16.13 -1.45
C ALA A 148 -21.02 15.18 -2.68
N VAL A 149 -21.93 14.23 -2.88
CA VAL A 149 -22.12 13.44 -4.12
C VAL A 149 -21.37 12.11 -4.23
N GLN A 150 -22.13 11.06 -3.97
CA GLN A 150 -22.08 9.73 -4.57
C GLN A 150 -21.81 9.76 -6.09
N LYS A 151 -20.55 9.98 -6.46
CA LYS A 151 -19.68 9.04 -7.14
C LYS A 151 -18.48 8.94 -6.20
N GLY A 152 -18.49 7.92 -5.34
CA GLY A 152 -18.01 8.00 -3.96
C GLY A 152 -16.72 8.80 -3.75
N GLY A 153 -16.87 9.97 -3.15
CA GLY A 153 -15.78 10.72 -2.50
C GLY A 153 -16.30 12.09 -2.10
N ILE A 154 -16.18 12.49 -0.81
CA ILE A 154 -16.20 13.87 -0.29
C ILE A 154 -15.43 14.02 1.01
N VAL A 155 -14.74 15.16 1.10
CA VAL A 155 -13.98 15.76 2.20
C VAL A 155 -14.78 16.90 2.86
N PHE A 156 -14.81 16.96 4.20
CA PHE A 156 -15.08 18.14 5.03
C PHE A 156 -14.61 17.85 6.48
N GLY A 157 -14.16 18.88 7.23
CA GLY A 157 -13.61 18.72 8.59
C GLY A 157 -14.08 19.74 9.63
N ALA A 158 -13.66 19.55 10.88
CA ALA A 158 -13.34 20.51 11.96
C ALA A 158 -13.60 19.90 13.37
N LEU A 159 -12.56 19.46 14.10
CA LEU A 159 -11.82 20.16 15.19
C LEU A 159 -10.88 19.22 15.96
#